data_AF-A0A2V6GWA2-F1
#
_entry.id   AF-A0A2V6GWA2-F1
#
_cell.length_a   1.000
_cell.length_b   1.000
_cell.length_c   1.000
_cell.angle_alpha   90.00
_cell.angle_beta   90.00
_cell.angle_gamma   90.00
#
_symmetry.space_group_name_H-M   'P 1'
#
loop_
_entity.id
_entity.type
_entity.pdbx_description
1 polymer ?
#
loop_
_entity_poly.entity_id
_entity_poly.type
_entity_poly.pdbx_seq_one_letter_code
_entity_poly.pdbx_strand_id
1 'polypeptide(L)'
;MPRLSERDVVAFYPYPAADGNYGALFQLDDHGRLALDALSIERRGSLLFILINGRPITELQIDRRVSDGRIYIASGLTKADIELMKKDWRLIGQRKR
;
A
#
# COMPACT_ATOMS: atom_id res chain seq x y z
N MET A 1 10.72 4.63 -13.80
CA MET A 1 9.66 4.97 -12.82
C MET A 1 9.21 3.69 -12.13
N PRO A 2 8.86 3.74 -10.84
CA PRO A 2 8.24 2.59 -10.17
C PRO A 2 6.91 2.27 -10.85
N ARG A 3 6.51 0.98 -10.84
CA ARG A 3 5.29 0.52 -11.52
C ARG A 3 4.00 0.89 -10.76
N LEU A 4 4.15 1.17 -9.48
CA LEU A 4 3.13 1.67 -8.56
C LEU A 4 3.75 2.78 -7.73
N SER A 5 2.98 3.81 -7.43
CA SER A 5 3.42 5.00 -6.71
C SER A 5 2.34 5.52 -5.77
N GLU A 6 2.69 6.52 -4.97
CA GLU A 6 1.78 7.25 -4.09
C GLU A 6 0.60 7.88 -4.85
N ARG A 7 0.77 8.18 -6.14
CA ARG A 7 -0.27 8.78 -7.00
C ARG A 7 -1.40 7.82 -7.32
N ASP A 8 -1.14 6.52 -7.22
CA ASP A 8 -2.11 5.47 -7.47
C ASP A 8 -2.98 5.18 -6.25
N VAL A 9 -2.69 5.78 -5.09
CA VAL A 9 -3.39 5.54 -3.82
C VAL A 9 -4.53 6.55 -3.65
N VAL A 10 -5.75 6.06 -3.41
CA VAL A 10 -6.95 6.90 -3.21
C VAL A 10 -7.52 6.84 -1.81
N ALA A 11 -7.19 5.80 -1.04
CA ALA A 11 -7.58 5.68 0.34
C ALA A 11 -6.68 4.70 1.08
N PHE A 12 -6.64 4.79 2.40
CA PHE A 12 -5.97 3.79 3.21
C PHE A 12 -6.67 3.58 4.56
N TYR A 13 -6.36 2.46 5.22
CA TYR A 13 -6.82 2.17 6.57
C TYR A 13 -5.61 1.78 7.43
N PRO A 14 -5.12 2.66 8.33
CA PRO A 14 -4.03 2.33 9.22
C PRO A 14 -4.51 1.52 10.42
N TYR A 15 -3.65 0.64 10.92
CA TYR A 15 -3.89 -0.12 12.15
C TYR A 15 -2.60 -0.26 12.96
N PRO A 16 -2.69 -0.34 14.30
CA PRO A 16 -1.51 -0.56 15.13
C PRO A 16 -0.93 -1.95 14.85
N ALA A 17 0.39 -2.03 14.76
CA ALA A 17 1.15 -3.28 14.73
C ALA A 17 1.70 -3.60 16.13
N ALA A 18 2.08 -4.86 16.35
CA ALA A 18 2.55 -5.34 17.66
C ALA A 18 3.90 -4.74 18.10
N ASP A 19 4.69 -4.22 17.16
CA ASP A 19 6.02 -3.64 17.37
C ASP A 19 6.00 -2.14 17.71
N GLY A 20 4.82 -1.56 17.93
CA GLY A 20 4.64 -0.13 18.19
C GLY A 20 4.63 0.75 16.94
N ASN A 21 4.82 0.17 15.74
CA ASN A 21 4.59 0.84 14.47
C ASN A 21 3.13 0.65 14.01
N TYR A 22 2.86 1.04 12.78
CA TYR A 22 1.59 0.85 12.10
C TYR A 22 1.77 -0.06 10.88
N GLY A 23 0.73 -0.84 10.62
CA GLY A 23 0.46 -1.37 9.30
C GLY A 23 -0.64 -0.54 8.61
N ALA A 24 -0.90 -0.85 7.34
CA ALA A 24 -2.00 -0.25 6.61
C ALA A 24 -2.54 -1.14 5.49
N LEU A 25 -3.82 -0.96 5.18
CA LEU A 25 -4.42 -1.42 3.93
C LEU A 25 -4.53 -0.23 2.98
N PHE A 26 -3.84 -0.27 1.85
CA PHE A 26 -3.93 0.74 0.79
C PHE A 26 -4.96 0.31 -0.25
N GLN A 27 -5.79 1.26 -0.68
CA GLN A 27 -6.71 1.11 -1.80
C GLN A 27 -6.18 1.96 -2.96
N LEU A 28 -5.95 1.29 -4.09
CA LEU A 28 -5.53 1.93 -5.32
C LEU A 28 -6.73 2.41 -6.14
N ASP A 29 -6.50 3.38 -7.02
CA ASP A 29 -7.42 3.74 -8.09
C ASP A 29 -7.44 2.68 -9.20
N ASP A 30 -8.16 2.97 -10.30
CA ASP A 30 -8.26 2.05 -11.43
C ASP A 30 -6.92 1.84 -12.14
N HIS A 31 -6.08 2.87 -12.24
CA HIS A 31 -4.77 2.75 -12.86
C HIS A 31 -3.86 1.85 -12.01
N GLY A 32 -3.75 2.14 -10.72
CA GLY A 32 -2.99 1.34 -9.77
C GLY A 32 -3.50 -0.09 -9.65
N ARG A 33 -4.82 -0.31 -9.65
CA ARG A 33 -5.40 -1.65 -9.64
C ARG A 33 -4.98 -2.48 -10.85
N LEU A 34 -5.04 -1.92 -12.05
CA LEU A 34 -4.61 -2.59 -13.28
C LEU A 34 -3.09 -2.83 -13.29
N ALA A 35 -2.31 -1.86 -12.82
CA ALA A 35 -0.87 -2.00 -12.69
C ALA A 35 -0.47 -3.10 -11.69
N LEU A 36 -1.14 -3.19 -10.55
CA LEU A 36 -0.94 -4.25 -9.55
C LEU A 36 -1.34 -5.62 -10.11
N ASP A 37 -2.47 -5.70 -10.82
CA ASP A 37 -2.93 -6.92 -11.46
C ASP A 37 -1.88 -7.46 -12.44
N ALA A 38 -1.45 -6.62 -13.38
CA ALA A 38 -0.40 -6.98 -14.34
C ALA A 38 0.92 -7.35 -13.65
N LEU A 39 1.37 -6.54 -12.68
CA LEU A 39 2.60 -6.79 -11.94
C LEU A 39 2.59 -8.15 -11.23
N SER A 40 1.48 -8.48 -10.58
CA SER A 40 1.33 -9.71 -9.80
C SER A 40 1.33 -10.98 -10.66
N ILE A 41 0.92 -10.87 -11.93
CA ILE A 41 1.00 -11.96 -12.91
C ILE A 41 2.41 -12.07 -13.48
N GLU A 42 2.94 -10.96 -14.00
CA GLU A 42 4.21 -10.95 -14.73
C GLU A 42 5.43 -11.23 -13.86
N ARG A 43 5.37 -10.88 -12.57
CA ARG A 43 6.47 -10.99 -11.61
C ARG A 43 6.19 -11.99 -10.49
N ARG A 44 5.28 -12.94 -10.73
CA ARG A 44 5.00 -14.02 -9.78
C ARG A 44 6.29 -14.78 -9.44
N GLY A 45 6.49 -15.06 -8.16
CA GLY A 45 7.69 -15.70 -7.62
C GLY A 45 8.83 -14.74 -7.27
N SER A 46 8.73 -13.45 -7.59
CA SER A 46 9.69 -12.43 -7.13
C SER A 46 9.22 -11.68 -5.88
N LEU A 47 10.07 -10.78 -5.40
CA LEU A 47 9.76 -9.86 -4.31
C LEU A 47 9.27 -8.50 -4.86
N LEU A 48 8.31 -7.91 -4.15
CA LEU A 48 7.89 -6.53 -4.26
C LEU A 48 8.42 -5.76 -3.04
N PHE A 49 9.29 -4.78 -3.28
CA PHE A 49 9.82 -3.92 -2.23
C PHE A 49 8.92 -2.71 -2.02
N ILE A 50 8.55 -2.44 -0.78
CA ILE A 50 7.77 -1.26 -0.43
C ILE A 50 8.66 -0.22 0.25
N LEU A 51 8.69 0.97 -0.36
CA LEU A 51 9.42 2.11 0.16
C LEU A 51 8.44 3.22 0.54
N ILE A 52 8.64 3.83 1.70
CA ILE A 52 7.90 5.00 2.17
C ILE A 52 8.91 6.09 2.48
N ASN A 53 8.76 7.26 1.84
CA ASN A 53 9.70 8.37 1.97
C ASN A 53 11.17 7.96 1.73
N GLY A 54 11.40 7.06 0.76
CA GLY A 54 12.73 6.53 0.42
C GLY A 54 13.25 5.42 1.34
N ARG A 55 12.55 5.10 2.43
CA ARG A 55 12.93 4.04 3.38
C ARG A 55 12.25 2.72 3.01
N PRO A 56 12.97 1.59 2.87
CA PRO A 56 12.34 0.28 2.73
C PRO A 56 11.66 -0.10 4.04
N ILE A 57 10.37 -0.44 4.00
CA ILE A 57 9.58 -0.81 5.19
C ILE A 57 9.21 -2.29 5.24
N THR A 58 9.04 -2.93 4.08
CA THR A 58 8.80 -4.38 3.97
C THR A 58 9.09 -4.85 2.54
N GLU A 59 9.28 -6.14 2.41
CA GLU A 59 9.21 -6.88 1.14
C GLU A 59 8.01 -7.83 1.17
N LEU A 60 7.40 -8.05 0.00
CA LEU A 60 6.27 -8.96 -0.17
C LEU A 60 6.60 -9.97 -1.27
N GLN A 61 6.43 -11.26 -0.99
CA GLN A 61 6.53 -12.27 -2.05
C GLN A 61 5.26 -12.24 -2.91
N ILE A 62 5.43 -12.17 -4.23
CA ILE A 62 4.32 -12.24 -5.18
C ILE A 62 3.95 -13.71 -5.40
N ASP A 63 3.07 -14.25 -4.56
CA ASP A 63 2.66 -15.66 -4.59
C ASP A 63 1.46 -15.93 -5.52
N ARG A 64 0.63 -14.91 -5.77
CA ARG A 64 -0.63 -14.99 -6.51
C ARG A 64 -0.96 -13.68 -7.23
N ARG A 65 -1.90 -13.76 -8.17
CA ARG A 65 -2.53 -12.61 -8.81
C ARG A 65 -3.32 -11.78 -7.79
N VAL A 66 -3.18 -10.45 -7.85
CA VAL A 66 -3.91 -9.49 -7.01
C VAL A 66 -4.69 -8.54 -7.91
N SER A 67 -6.01 -8.71 -7.98
CA SER A 67 -6.88 -7.97 -8.91
C SER A 67 -7.86 -6.98 -8.24
N ASP A 68 -7.86 -6.92 -6.91
CA ASP A 68 -8.77 -6.08 -6.12
C ASP A 68 -8.24 -4.65 -5.87
N GLY A 69 -7.00 -4.39 -6.29
CA GLY A 69 -6.36 -3.08 -6.16
C GLY A 69 -6.03 -2.73 -4.72
N ARG A 70 -5.77 -3.72 -3.87
CA ARG A 70 -5.41 -3.50 -2.46
C ARG A 70 -4.04 -4.05 -2.12
N ILE A 71 -3.31 -3.30 -1.30
CA ILE A 71 -2.00 -3.71 -0.76
C ILE A 71 -2.08 -3.68 0.75
N TYR A 72 -1.82 -4.83 1.37
CA TYR A 72 -1.76 -4.98 2.82
C TYR A 72 -0.30 -4.95 3.29
N ILE A 73 0.01 -4.07 4.25
CA ILE A 73 1.33 -3.94 4.88
C ILE A 73 1.21 -4.17 6.37
N ALA A 74 1.74 -5.28 6.87
CA ALA A 74 1.56 -5.70 8.25
C ALA A 74 2.15 -4.75 9.30
N SER A 75 3.32 -4.15 9.02
CA SER A 75 4.00 -3.19 9.89
C SER A 75 5.05 -2.38 9.11
N GLY A 76 5.68 -1.40 9.77
CA GLY A 76 6.83 -0.63 9.29
C GLY A 76 6.55 0.87 9.08
N LEU A 77 5.28 1.28 9.14
CA LEU A 77 4.87 2.69 9.04
C LEU A 77 5.02 3.37 10.39
N THR A 78 5.68 4.52 10.43
CA THR A 78 5.77 5.31 11.66
C THR A 78 4.50 6.14 11.85
N LYS A 79 4.30 6.65 13.07
CA LYS A 79 3.25 7.64 13.33
C LYS A 79 3.35 8.86 12.40
N ALA A 80 4.56 9.32 12.10
CA ALA A 80 4.79 10.45 11.20
C ALA A 80 4.35 10.12 9.75
N ASP A 81 4.62 8.90 9.27
CA ASP A 81 4.16 8.45 7.95
C ASP A 81 2.62 8.49 7.90
N ILE A 82 1.94 7.95 8.92
CA ILE A 82 0.47 7.96 8.99
C ILE A 82 -0.10 9.39 8.98
N GLU A 83 0.49 10.32 9.74
CA GLU A 83 0.02 11.70 9.78
C GLU A 83 0.27 12.46 8.47
N LEU A 84 1.31 12.11 7.71
CA LEU A 84 1.50 12.65 6.36
C LEU A 84 0.45 12.08 5.40
N MET A 85 0.25 10.75 5.40
CA MET A 85 -0.71 10.08 4.54
C MET A 85 -2.14 10.60 4.72
N LYS A 86 -2.56 10.94 5.95
CA LYS A 86 -3.88 11.53 6.24
C LYS A 86 -4.13 12.88 5.56
N LYS A 87 -3.07 13.61 5.17
CA LYS A 87 -3.20 14.92 4.50
C LYS A 87 -3.59 14.75 3.04
N ASP A 88 -3.10 13.69 2.41
CA ASP A 88 -3.24 13.47 0.96
C ASP A 88 -4.34 12.44 0.64
N TRP A 89 -4.57 11.48 1.54
CA TRP A 89 -5.47 10.36 1.30
C TRP A 89 -6.59 10.28 2.35
N ARG A 90 -7.79 9.95 1.89
CA ARG A 90 -8.93 9.66 2.77
C ARG A 90 -8.79 8.31 3.46
N LEU A 91 -9.48 8.15 4.59
CA LEU A 91 -9.58 6.85 5.26
C LEU A 91 -10.63 5.95 4.58
N ILE A 92 -10.31 4.67 4.41
CA ILE A 92 -11.29 3.67 3.94
C ILE A 92 -12.43 3.59 4.97
N GLY A 93 -13.67 3.52 4.47
CA GLY A 93 -14.85 3.38 5.32
C GLY A 93 -15.36 4.69 5.93
N GLN A 94 -14.67 5.82 5.75
CA GLN A 94 -15.27 7.13 6.04
C GLN A 94 -16.30 7.48 4.96
N ARG A 95 -17.59 7.39 5.33
CA ARG A 95 -18.66 8.04 4.56
C ARG A 95 -18.45 9.55 4.63
N LYS A 96 -18.53 10.24 3.49
CA LYS A 96 -18.71 11.71 3.47
C LYS A 96 -19.95 12.04 4.33
N ARG A 97 -19.78 12.93 5.30
CA ARG A 97 -20.91 13.68 5.87
C ARG A 97 -21.40 14.68 4.84
#